data_AF-V7C753-F1
#
_entry.id   AF-V7C753-F1
#
_cell.length_a   1.000
_cell.length_b   1.000
_cell.length_c   1.000
_cell.angle_alpha   90.00
_cell.angle_beta   90.00
_cell.angle_gamma   90.00
#
_symmetry.space_group_name_H-M   'P 1'
#
loop_
_entity.id
_entity.type
_entity.pdbx_description
1 polymer ?
#
loop_
_entity_poly.entity_id
_entity_poly.type
_entity_poly.pdbx_seq_one_letter_code
_entity_poly.pdbx_strand_id
1 'polypeptide(L)'
;MASPSPPLHPATILCIYFVLPAFAELQRLQHQPKHDGSLNFLVIGDWGRKGKYNQSLVATQMGKMGDKLDLDFVVSTGDNFYNSGIKGLNDPIFIQSFSNIYTAKSLRKPWYSVLGNHDYRGNALAQVSPILRKIDRRWFCQRSFVLHAGVADFFFIDTTPFMNKYFNNSNRHYDWRGVLPRQKYLKNLLKDLEEALVKSSARWKIVVGHHAIRSIGHHGDSVELIKLLVPLFEANNVDMYMNGHDHCLQHISSINSPLLYLTSGAGSKAWRGDVKESHSGVKFFYDGQGFMSVQITETDAKFAFYNVSGDQIHHWTVTKPIMHTVA
;
A
#
# COMPACT_ATOMS: atom_id res chain seq x y z
N MET A 1 26.91 -19.36 -72.33
CA MET A 1 28.12 -19.65 -71.54
C MET A 1 28.03 -18.85 -70.26
N ALA A 2 27.66 -19.50 -69.15
CA ALA A 2 27.46 -18.86 -67.86
C ALA A 2 28.71 -19.02 -66.99
N SER A 3 29.20 -17.92 -66.43
CA SER A 3 30.29 -17.87 -65.45
C SER A 3 29.76 -18.29 -64.06
N PRO A 4 30.50 -19.08 -63.25
CA PRO A 4 30.03 -19.44 -61.92
C PRO A 4 30.33 -18.33 -60.90
N SER A 5 29.35 -18.08 -60.02
CA SER A 5 29.45 -17.19 -58.86
C SER A 5 30.38 -17.78 -57.77
N PRO A 6 31.09 -16.96 -56.98
CA PRO A 6 31.91 -17.46 -55.88
C PRO A 6 31.06 -17.84 -54.66
N PRO A 7 31.58 -18.70 -53.74
CA PRO A 7 30.80 -19.18 -52.60
C PRO A 7 30.67 -18.11 -51.51
N LEU A 8 29.48 -17.95 -50.94
CA LEU A 8 29.26 -17.17 -49.73
C LEU A 8 29.81 -17.93 -48.51
N HIS A 9 30.75 -17.32 -47.79
CA HIS A 9 31.08 -17.74 -46.42
C HIS A 9 29.99 -17.25 -45.45
N PRO A 10 29.50 -18.09 -44.52
CA PRO A 10 28.58 -17.64 -43.49
C PRO A 10 29.35 -16.77 -42.48
N ALA A 11 28.96 -15.51 -42.36
CA ALA A 11 29.42 -14.65 -41.28
C ALA A 11 28.75 -15.12 -39.97
N THR A 12 29.54 -15.72 -39.08
CA THR A 12 29.09 -16.07 -37.73
C THR A 12 28.90 -14.77 -36.94
N ILE A 13 27.65 -14.31 -36.83
CA ILE A 13 27.28 -13.22 -35.93
C ILE A 13 27.34 -13.77 -34.51
N LEU A 14 28.41 -13.46 -33.79
CA LEU A 14 28.53 -13.72 -32.36
C LEU A 14 27.63 -12.72 -31.61
N CYS A 15 26.37 -13.07 -31.40
CA CYS A 15 25.49 -12.34 -30.48
C CYS A 15 25.99 -12.54 -29.05
N ILE A 16 26.78 -11.59 -28.56
CA ILE A 16 27.13 -11.47 -27.15
C ILE A 16 25.86 -11.02 -26.41
N TYR A 17 25.14 -11.97 -25.83
CA TYR A 17 24.09 -11.67 -24.85
C TYR A 17 24.78 -11.16 -23.58
N PHE A 18 24.80 -9.85 -23.39
CA PHE A 18 25.02 -9.28 -22.06
C PHE A 18 23.81 -9.65 -21.20
N VAL A 19 23.93 -10.73 -20.43
CA VAL A 19 23.05 -10.97 -19.29
C VAL A 19 23.44 -9.94 -18.23
N LEU A 20 22.83 -8.76 -18.30
CA LEU A 20 22.87 -7.83 -17.17
C LEU A 20 22.22 -8.56 -15.99
N PRO A 21 22.88 -8.60 -14.81
CA PRO A 21 22.24 -9.14 -13.62
C PRO A 21 21.05 -8.22 -13.30
N ALA A 22 19.84 -8.73 -13.50
CA ALA A 22 18.62 -8.07 -13.05
C ALA A 22 18.59 -8.12 -11.52
N PHE A 23 19.27 -7.15 -10.88
CA PHE A 23 18.89 -6.75 -9.53
C PHE A 23 17.50 -6.13 -9.68
N ALA A 24 16.47 -6.87 -9.29
CA ALA A 24 15.09 -6.47 -9.54
C ALA A 24 14.75 -5.26 -8.67
N GLU A 25 14.93 -4.05 -9.21
CA GLU A 25 14.43 -2.81 -8.61
C GLU A 25 12.90 -2.87 -8.44
N LEU A 26 12.37 -2.12 -7.46
CA LEU A 26 10.92 -1.99 -7.27
C LEU A 26 10.24 -1.51 -8.56
N GLN A 27 9.14 -2.17 -8.96
CA GLN A 27 8.33 -1.72 -10.08
C GLN A 27 7.86 -0.29 -9.84
N ARG A 28 8.01 0.58 -10.84
CA ARG A 28 7.60 1.99 -10.79
C ARG A 28 6.36 2.20 -11.65
N LEU A 29 5.35 2.83 -11.07
CA LEU A 29 4.12 3.24 -11.74
C LEU A 29 4.06 4.76 -11.77
N GLN A 30 3.36 5.28 -12.77
CA GLN A 30 3.08 6.70 -12.91
C GLN A 30 1.57 6.92 -12.79
N HIS A 31 1.18 7.88 -11.96
CA HIS A 31 -0.16 8.44 -11.89
C HIS A 31 -0.07 9.92 -12.27
N GLN A 32 -0.90 10.34 -13.21
CA GLN A 32 -0.96 11.75 -13.59
C GLN A 32 -1.82 12.49 -12.54
N PRO A 33 -1.26 13.47 -11.82
CA PRO A 33 -2.05 14.26 -10.88
C PRO A 33 -3.08 15.12 -11.63
N LYS A 34 -3.91 15.83 -10.87
CA LYS A 34 -4.83 16.83 -11.41
C LYS A 34 -4.07 17.97 -12.12
N HIS A 35 -4.80 18.75 -12.91
CA HIS A 35 -4.22 19.88 -13.66
C HIS A 35 -3.52 20.92 -12.76
N ASP A 36 -3.98 21.09 -11.52
CA ASP A 36 -3.38 21.97 -10.51
C ASP A 36 -2.26 21.30 -9.71
N GLY A 37 -1.87 20.08 -10.08
CA GLY A 37 -0.84 19.28 -9.40
C GLY A 37 -1.31 18.62 -8.10
N SER A 38 -2.56 18.83 -7.68
CA SER A 38 -3.08 18.23 -6.45
C SER A 38 -3.47 16.76 -6.62
N LEU A 39 -3.55 16.07 -5.48
CA LEU A 39 -3.97 14.67 -5.37
C LEU A 39 -5.03 14.51 -4.30
N ASN A 40 -6.11 13.80 -4.60
CA ASN A 40 -7.13 13.38 -3.65
C ASN A 40 -7.27 11.86 -3.68
N PHE A 41 -7.05 11.19 -2.55
CA PHE A 41 -7.15 9.73 -2.46
C PHE A 41 -7.83 9.28 -1.17
N LEU A 42 -8.36 8.05 -1.19
CA LEU A 42 -8.89 7.37 0.01
C LEU A 42 -7.93 6.27 0.44
N VAL A 43 -7.90 5.95 1.73
CA VAL A 43 -7.12 4.85 2.30
C VAL A 43 -8.05 3.89 3.03
N ILE A 44 -7.93 2.59 2.75
CA ILE A 44 -8.73 1.54 3.38
C ILE A 44 -7.95 0.22 3.55
N GLY A 45 -7.99 -0.35 4.75
CA GLY A 45 -7.45 -1.67 5.09
C GLY A 45 -8.52 -2.62 5.60
N ASP A 46 -8.19 -3.91 5.61
CA ASP A 46 -8.89 -4.93 6.40
C ASP A 46 -10.39 -5.08 6.04
N TRP A 47 -10.69 -5.05 4.74
CA TRP A 47 -12.04 -4.77 4.24
C TRP A 47 -12.79 -5.97 3.65
N GLY A 48 -12.14 -6.97 3.04
CA GLY A 48 -12.85 -7.91 2.16
C GLY A 48 -13.66 -8.98 2.85
N ARG A 49 -14.98 -8.78 2.97
CA ARG A 49 -15.92 -9.68 3.65
C ARG A 49 -17.25 -9.86 2.93
N LYS A 50 -17.26 -9.78 1.59
CA LYS A 50 -18.47 -10.00 0.76
C LYS A 50 -19.64 -9.10 1.16
N GLY A 51 -19.35 -7.84 1.49
CA GLY A 51 -20.32 -6.85 1.96
C GLY A 51 -20.69 -6.94 3.43
N LYS A 52 -20.26 -7.98 4.16
CA LYS A 52 -20.57 -8.19 5.57
C LYS A 52 -19.75 -7.27 6.49
N TYR A 53 -20.15 -7.20 7.76
CA TYR A 53 -19.51 -6.37 8.79
C TYR A 53 -19.32 -4.94 8.29
N ASN A 54 -20.42 -4.33 7.85
CA ASN A 54 -20.50 -2.96 7.34
C ASN A 54 -19.56 -2.59 6.19
N GLN A 55 -18.92 -3.57 5.54
CA GLN A 55 -18.09 -3.30 4.36
C GLN A 55 -18.88 -2.53 3.28
N SER A 56 -20.13 -2.92 3.00
CA SER A 56 -20.98 -2.22 2.03
C SER A 56 -21.37 -0.80 2.48
N LEU A 57 -21.52 -0.56 3.78
CA LEU A 57 -21.82 0.77 4.32
C LEU A 57 -20.59 1.68 4.20
N VAL A 58 -19.41 1.19 4.57
CA VAL A 58 -18.14 1.89 4.36
C VAL A 58 -17.95 2.21 2.88
N ALA A 59 -18.16 1.24 1.99
CA ALA A 59 -18.07 1.44 0.54
C ALA A 59 -19.05 2.52 0.02
N THR A 60 -20.25 2.61 0.61
CA THR A 60 -21.23 3.66 0.28
C THR A 60 -20.69 5.04 0.66
N GLN A 61 -20.11 5.20 1.85
CA GLN A 61 -19.55 6.49 2.28
C GLN A 61 -18.29 6.86 1.51
N MET A 62 -17.43 5.88 1.19
CA MET A 62 -16.30 6.09 0.27
C MET A 62 -16.76 6.60 -1.10
N GLY A 63 -17.88 6.08 -1.63
CA GLY A 63 -18.47 6.56 -2.87
C GLY A 63 -18.86 8.03 -2.81
N LYS A 64 -19.58 8.45 -1.76
CA LYS A 64 -19.94 9.86 -1.55
C LYS A 64 -18.72 10.76 -1.40
N MET A 65 -17.71 10.30 -0.66
CA MET A 65 -16.48 11.06 -0.49
C MET A 65 -15.69 11.16 -1.79
N GLY A 66 -15.66 10.09 -2.58
CA GLY A 66 -15.00 10.08 -3.87
C GLY A 66 -15.63 11.06 -4.87
N ASP A 67 -16.96 11.25 -4.82
CA ASP A 67 -17.64 12.29 -5.61
C ASP A 67 -17.27 13.69 -5.09
N LYS A 68 -17.31 13.90 -3.77
CA LYS A 68 -16.99 15.18 -3.13
C LYS A 68 -15.56 15.66 -3.42
N LEU A 69 -14.60 14.75 -3.42
CA LEU A 69 -13.18 15.07 -3.57
C LEU A 69 -12.71 15.02 -5.03
N ASP A 70 -13.54 14.55 -5.96
CA ASP A 70 -13.09 14.15 -7.31
C ASP A 70 -11.87 13.23 -7.21
N LEU A 71 -12.11 11.99 -6.78
CA LEU A 71 -11.06 11.06 -6.39
C LEU A 71 -10.07 10.71 -7.51
N ASP A 72 -8.77 10.66 -7.22
CA ASP A 72 -7.74 10.19 -8.15
C ASP A 72 -7.56 8.67 -8.08
N PHE A 73 -7.43 8.11 -6.87
CA PHE A 73 -7.26 6.68 -6.62
C PHE A 73 -7.62 6.27 -5.20
N VAL A 74 -7.59 4.96 -4.95
CA VAL A 74 -7.71 4.36 -3.61
C VAL A 74 -6.40 3.64 -3.26
N VAL A 75 -5.93 3.83 -2.04
CA VAL A 75 -4.82 3.10 -1.44
C VAL A 75 -5.40 2.01 -0.55
N SER A 76 -4.98 0.76 -0.74
CA SER A 76 -5.32 -0.33 0.18
C SER A 76 -4.11 -0.83 0.96
N THR A 77 -4.25 -0.84 2.29
CA THR A 77 -3.21 -1.27 3.23
C THR A 77 -3.23 -2.79 3.48
N GLY A 78 -3.92 -3.57 2.64
CA GLY A 78 -3.90 -5.04 2.69
C GLY A 78 -4.98 -5.66 3.58
N ASP A 79 -4.86 -6.97 3.77
CA ASP A 79 -5.94 -7.85 4.24
C ASP A 79 -7.19 -7.70 3.36
N ASN A 80 -6.93 -7.86 2.07
CA ASN A 80 -7.87 -7.61 1.00
C ASN A 80 -9.02 -8.62 1.00
N PHE A 81 -8.77 -9.88 1.40
CA PHE A 81 -9.78 -10.93 1.39
C PHE A 81 -9.71 -11.83 2.63
N TYR A 82 -10.78 -11.79 3.44
CA TYR A 82 -10.87 -12.58 4.66
C TYR A 82 -11.64 -13.91 4.51
N ASN A 83 -11.35 -14.93 5.32
CA ASN A 83 -10.33 -14.96 6.39
C ASN A 83 -8.99 -15.58 5.95
N SER A 84 -8.87 -16.06 4.72
CA SER A 84 -7.67 -16.75 4.24
C SER A 84 -7.40 -16.45 2.77
N GLY A 85 -7.38 -15.17 2.40
CA GLY A 85 -7.13 -14.73 1.03
C GLY A 85 -8.15 -15.31 0.04
N ILE A 86 -7.71 -15.39 -1.22
CA ILE A 86 -8.40 -16.10 -2.30
C ILE A 86 -7.70 -17.43 -2.60
N LYS A 87 -8.41 -18.43 -3.10
CA LYS A 87 -7.84 -19.74 -3.45
C LYS A 87 -7.07 -19.72 -4.77
N GLY A 88 -7.41 -18.81 -5.68
CA GLY A 88 -6.80 -18.70 -6.99
C GLY A 88 -7.45 -17.59 -7.83
N LEU A 89 -7.09 -17.53 -9.11
CA LEU A 89 -7.45 -16.45 -10.03
C LEU A 89 -8.96 -16.35 -10.34
N ASN A 90 -9.68 -17.46 -10.19
CA ASN A 90 -11.12 -17.54 -10.46
C ASN A 90 -11.95 -17.61 -9.17
N ASP A 91 -11.36 -17.31 -8.01
CA ASP A 91 -12.09 -17.35 -6.75
C ASP A 91 -13.19 -16.27 -6.75
N PRO A 92 -14.47 -16.64 -6.56
CA PRO A 92 -15.57 -15.67 -6.58
C PRO A 92 -15.47 -14.63 -5.47
N ILE A 93 -14.68 -14.85 -4.42
CA ILE A 93 -14.44 -13.88 -3.34
C ILE A 93 -13.88 -12.56 -3.89
N PHE A 94 -13.07 -12.59 -4.96
CA PHE A 94 -12.57 -11.36 -5.59
C PHE A 94 -13.75 -10.47 -6.03
N ILE A 95 -14.66 -11.03 -6.84
CA ILE A 95 -15.84 -10.28 -7.32
C ILE A 95 -16.79 -9.94 -6.17
N GLN A 96 -17.05 -10.89 -5.27
CA GLN A 96 -18.02 -10.72 -4.19
C GLN A 96 -17.58 -9.71 -3.12
N SER A 97 -16.29 -9.58 -2.85
CA SER A 97 -15.75 -8.66 -1.83
C SER A 97 -15.21 -7.37 -2.42
N PHE A 98 -14.85 -7.31 -3.71
CA PHE A 98 -14.29 -6.11 -4.33
C PHE A 98 -15.23 -5.53 -5.40
N SER A 99 -15.37 -6.22 -6.53
CA SER A 99 -16.09 -5.68 -7.70
C SER A 99 -17.54 -5.33 -7.43
N ASN A 100 -18.25 -6.19 -6.69
CA ASN A 100 -19.67 -6.01 -6.37
C ASN A 100 -19.93 -5.10 -5.15
N ILE A 101 -18.88 -4.71 -4.42
CA ILE A 101 -19.02 -3.89 -3.20
C ILE A 101 -18.72 -2.42 -3.50
N TYR A 102 -17.59 -2.14 -4.13
CA TYR A 102 -17.15 -0.77 -4.41
C TYR A 102 -17.67 -0.30 -5.77
N THR A 103 -18.99 -0.19 -5.93
CA THR A 103 -19.63 -0.02 -7.26
C THR A 103 -19.84 1.44 -7.68
N ALA A 104 -19.72 2.39 -6.74
CA ALA A 104 -19.92 3.82 -6.98
C ALA A 104 -19.05 4.32 -8.15
N LYS A 105 -19.58 5.27 -8.95
CA LYS A 105 -18.89 5.82 -10.12
C LYS A 105 -17.57 6.50 -9.74
N SER A 106 -17.56 7.26 -8.65
CA SER A 106 -16.35 7.86 -8.08
C SER A 106 -15.28 6.85 -7.66
N LEU A 107 -15.64 5.60 -7.38
CA LEU A 107 -14.71 4.52 -7.05
C LEU A 107 -14.28 3.71 -8.29
N ARG A 108 -14.64 4.14 -9.50
CA ARG A 108 -14.11 3.61 -10.78
C ARG A 108 -12.72 4.18 -11.09
N LYS A 109 -11.87 4.21 -10.08
CA LYS A 109 -10.49 4.70 -10.08
C LYS A 109 -9.52 3.54 -9.81
N PRO A 110 -8.21 3.69 -10.07
CA PRO A 110 -7.23 2.70 -9.68
C PRO A 110 -7.23 2.44 -8.16
N TRP A 111 -7.05 1.19 -7.78
CA TRP A 111 -6.81 0.75 -6.41
C TRP A 111 -5.39 0.21 -6.32
N TYR A 112 -4.52 0.92 -5.61
CA TYR A 112 -3.14 0.52 -5.37
C TYR A 112 -3.06 -0.20 -4.03
N SER A 113 -2.79 -1.49 -4.07
CA SER A 113 -2.98 -2.38 -2.92
C SER A 113 -1.72 -3.17 -2.59
N VAL A 114 -1.44 -3.34 -1.30
CA VAL A 114 -0.48 -4.33 -0.78
C VAL A 114 -1.20 -5.55 -0.23
N LEU A 115 -0.43 -6.59 0.10
CA LEU A 115 -0.93 -7.78 0.76
C LEU A 115 -0.84 -7.63 2.28
N GLY A 116 -1.84 -8.15 2.98
CA GLY A 116 -1.79 -8.36 4.43
C GLY A 116 -1.57 -9.82 4.82
N ASN A 117 -1.50 -10.10 6.12
CA ASN A 117 -1.21 -11.44 6.58
C ASN A 117 -2.35 -12.44 6.28
N HIS A 118 -3.61 -12.00 6.20
CA HIS A 118 -4.73 -12.87 5.80
C HIS A 118 -4.67 -13.22 4.32
N ASP A 119 -4.14 -12.33 3.47
CA ASP A 119 -3.97 -12.58 2.04
C ASP A 119 -2.97 -13.71 1.79
N TYR A 120 -1.89 -13.73 2.57
CA TYR A 120 -0.92 -14.81 2.56
C TYR A 120 -1.47 -16.15 3.06
N ARG A 121 -2.56 -16.19 3.80
CA ARG A 121 -3.17 -17.47 4.23
C ARG A 121 -3.90 -18.19 3.09
N GLY A 122 -4.11 -17.50 1.97
CA GLY A 122 -4.61 -18.05 0.72
C GLY A 122 -3.51 -18.11 -0.33
N ASN A 123 -3.87 -17.79 -1.58
CA ASN A 123 -2.97 -17.73 -2.71
C ASN A 123 -2.52 -16.27 -2.94
N ALA A 124 -1.42 -15.87 -2.31
CA ALA A 124 -0.86 -14.52 -2.42
C ALA A 124 -0.49 -14.18 -3.88
N LEU A 125 0.05 -15.17 -4.62
CA LEU A 125 0.42 -14.99 -6.02
C LEU A 125 -0.78 -14.72 -6.94
N ALA A 126 -1.96 -15.22 -6.59
CA ALA A 126 -3.17 -14.90 -7.35
C ALA A 126 -3.55 -13.42 -7.21
N GLN A 127 -3.39 -12.82 -6.03
CA GLN A 127 -3.74 -11.42 -5.79
C GLN A 127 -2.85 -10.43 -6.55
N VAL A 128 -1.55 -10.74 -6.66
CA VAL A 128 -0.58 -9.91 -7.41
C VAL A 128 -0.52 -10.24 -8.90
N SER A 129 -1.35 -11.17 -9.36
CA SER A 129 -1.40 -11.55 -10.77
C SER A 129 -2.07 -10.45 -11.60
N PRO A 130 -1.54 -10.12 -12.80
CA PRO A 130 -2.21 -9.20 -13.72
C PRO A 130 -3.57 -9.73 -14.21
N ILE A 131 -3.89 -11.01 -13.99
CA ILE A 131 -5.17 -11.60 -14.39
C ILE A 131 -6.34 -11.01 -13.59
N LEU A 132 -6.19 -10.74 -12.29
CA LEU A 132 -7.26 -10.09 -11.52
C LEU A 132 -7.56 -8.68 -12.04
N ARG A 133 -6.55 -7.96 -12.54
CA ARG A 133 -6.72 -6.67 -13.21
C ARG A 133 -7.47 -6.79 -14.54
N LYS A 134 -7.45 -7.95 -15.20
CA LYS A 134 -8.29 -8.21 -16.38
C LYS A 134 -9.77 -8.43 -16.00
N ILE A 135 -10.02 -8.98 -14.81
CA ILE A 135 -11.38 -9.15 -14.27
C ILE A 135 -11.94 -7.78 -13.85
N ASP A 136 -11.16 -6.99 -13.13
CA ASP A 136 -11.52 -5.63 -12.74
C ASP A 136 -10.33 -4.69 -12.93
N ARG A 137 -10.40 -3.80 -13.93
CA ARG A 137 -9.29 -2.92 -14.33
C ARG A 137 -8.81 -1.97 -13.23
N ARG A 138 -9.63 -1.76 -12.20
CA ARG A 138 -9.30 -0.95 -11.03
C ARG A 138 -8.25 -1.61 -10.17
N TRP A 139 -8.22 -2.93 -10.12
CA TRP A 139 -7.34 -3.69 -9.23
C TRP A 139 -5.87 -3.58 -9.66
N PHE A 140 -5.04 -3.01 -8.78
CA PHE A 140 -3.59 -3.13 -8.86
C PHE A 140 -3.06 -3.59 -7.50
N CYS A 141 -2.48 -4.78 -7.46
CA CYS A 141 -1.83 -5.29 -6.26
C CYS A 141 -0.45 -5.86 -6.62
N GLN A 142 0.54 -5.51 -5.81
CA GLN A 142 1.89 -6.07 -5.85
C GLN A 142 2.39 -6.20 -4.42
N ARG A 143 3.46 -6.99 -4.23
CA ARG A 143 4.11 -7.12 -2.91
C ARG A 143 4.70 -5.77 -2.48
N SER A 144 5.56 -5.23 -3.32
CA SER A 144 6.21 -3.93 -3.12
C SER A 144 6.37 -3.23 -4.47
N PHE A 145 6.14 -1.92 -4.51
CA PHE A 145 6.24 -1.09 -5.71
C PHE A 145 6.28 0.40 -5.35
N VAL A 146 6.67 1.23 -6.30
CA VAL A 146 6.64 2.69 -6.17
C VAL A 146 5.57 3.25 -7.09
N LEU A 147 4.78 4.19 -6.58
CA LEU A 147 3.85 4.98 -7.36
C LEU A 147 4.30 6.45 -7.32
N HIS A 148 4.70 6.95 -8.47
CA HIS A 148 4.97 8.37 -8.69
C HIS A 148 3.66 9.06 -9.05
N ALA A 149 3.24 10.05 -8.28
CA ALA A 149 1.94 10.72 -8.45
C ALA A 149 2.08 12.25 -8.51
N GLY A 150 3.15 12.76 -9.11
CA GLY A 150 3.41 14.21 -9.16
C GLY A 150 4.01 14.72 -7.86
N VAL A 151 3.23 15.45 -7.05
CA VAL A 151 3.74 16.05 -5.79
C VAL A 151 4.08 15.02 -4.72
N ALA A 152 3.63 13.77 -4.85
CA ALA A 152 3.89 12.70 -3.89
C ALA A 152 4.43 11.44 -4.55
N ASP A 153 5.37 10.79 -3.88
CA ASP A 153 5.80 9.42 -4.16
C ASP A 153 5.28 8.50 -3.05
N PHE A 154 4.69 7.38 -3.47
CA PHE A 154 4.24 6.32 -2.58
C PHE A 154 5.13 5.10 -2.70
N PHE A 155 5.55 4.56 -1.57
CA PHE A 155 6.38 3.36 -1.46
C PHE A 155 5.56 2.26 -0.79
N PHE A 156 4.99 1.38 -1.59
CA PHE A 156 4.22 0.24 -1.13
C PHE A 156 5.17 -0.89 -0.77
N ILE A 157 5.05 -1.46 0.43
CA ILE A 157 5.98 -2.46 0.95
C ILE A 157 5.28 -3.69 1.54
N ASP A 158 5.80 -4.87 1.23
CA ASP A 158 5.31 -6.14 1.78
C ASP A 158 5.82 -6.36 3.20
N THR A 159 4.99 -6.02 4.18
CA THR A 159 5.34 -6.12 5.60
C THR A 159 5.18 -7.53 6.18
N THR A 160 4.47 -8.45 5.52
CA THR A 160 4.18 -9.78 6.08
C THR A 160 5.45 -10.61 6.33
N PRO A 161 6.45 -10.64 5.41
CA PRO A 161 7.70 -11.36 5.64
C PRO A 161 8.56 -10.80 6.77
N PHE A 162 8.33 -9.58 7.26
CA PHE A 162 9.09 -9.02 8.38
C PHE A 162 8.70 -9.67 9.72
N MET A 163 7.48 -10.18 9.85
CA MET A 163 6.92 -10.61 11.12
C MET A 163 7.43 -12.00 11.51
N ASN A 164 8.24 -12.09 12.57
CA ASN A 164 8.83 -13.37 13.00
C ASN A 164 7.75 -14.37 13.45
N LYS A 165 6.67 -13.88 14.06
CA LYS A 165 5.56 -14.69 14.57
C LYS A 165 4.94 -15.60 13.49
N TYR A 166 4.95 -15.20 12.22
CA TYR A 166 4.37 -16.01 11.13
C TYR A 166 5.28 -17.14 10.66
N PHE A 167 6.60 -17.03 10.89
CA PHE A 167 7.56 -18.08 10.54
C PHE A 167 7.82 -19.04 11.69
N ASN A 168 7.89 -18.52 12.92
CA ASN A 168 8.38 -19.30 14.06
C ASN A 168 7.25 -20.01 14.80
N ASN A 169 6.07 -19.38 14.92
CA ASN A 169 5.03 -19.78 15.86
C ASN A 169 3.63 -19.67 15.22
N SER A 170 3.43 -20.28 14.06
CA SER A 170 2.12 -20.22 13.39
C SER A 170 1.44 -21.57 13.20
N ASN A 171 0.22 -21.67 13.75
CA ASN A 171 -0.73 -22.74 13.46
C ASN A 171 -1.52 -22.49 12.16
N ARG A 172 -1.11 -21.51 11.35
CA ARG A 172 -1.78 -21.12 10.10
C ARG A 172 -0.84 -21.38 8.92
N HIS A 173 -1.44 -21.73 7.78
CA HIS A 173 -0.74 -21.78 6.51
C HIS A 173 -0.44 -20.36 6.01
N TYR A 174 0.74 -20.17 5.41
CA TYR A 174 1.14 -18.95 4.70
C TYR A 174 1.81 -19.32 3.38
N ASP A 175 1.41 -18.63 2.31
CA ASP A 175 1.97 -18.76 0.98
C ASP A 175 3.30 -17.99 0.86
N TRP A 176 4.38 -18.67 1.20
CA TRP A 176 5.73 -18.10 1.15
C TRP A 176 6.38 -18.16 -0.24
N ARG A 177 5.64 -18.53 -1.30
CA ARG A 177 6.19 -18.54 -2.66
C ARG A 177 6.58 -17.12 -3.09
N GLY A 178 7.80 -17.00 -3.62
CA GLY A 178 8.39 -15.74 -4.03
C GLY A 178 8.97 -14.89 -2.90
N VAL A 179 8.89 -15.33 -1.64
CA VAL A 179 9.54 -14.62 -0.50
C VAL A 179 10.59 -15.46 0.23
N LEU A 180 10.81 -16.70 -0.19
CA LEU A 180 11.91 -17.55 0.31
C LEU A 180 13.11 -17.51 -0.64
N PRO A 181 14.36 -17.52 -0.12
CA PRO A 181 14.73 -17.48 1.30
C PRO A 181 14.43 -16.11 1.95
N ARG A 182 13.77 -16.13 3.12
CA ARG A 182 13.24 -14.94 3.80
C ARG A 182 14.29 -13.84 4.02
N GLN A 183 15.47 -14.22 4.49
CA GLN A 183 16.55 -13.25 4.76
C GLN A 183 17.00 -12.53 3.49
N LYS A 184 17.12 -13.26 2.37
CA LYS A 184 17.48 -12.67 1.08
C LYS A 184 16.38 -11.74 0.57
N TYR A 185 15.11 -12.15 0.71
CA TYR A 185 13.97 -11.31 0.35
C TYR A 185 13.95 -9.99 1.12
N LEU A 186 14.07 -10.04 2.45
CA LEU A 186 14.07 -8.85 3.30
C LEU A 186 15.28 -7.94 3.03
N LYS A 187 16.47 -8.52 2.83
CA LYS A 187 17.66 -7.76 2.46
C LYS A 187 17.47 -7.00 1.16
N ASN A 188 16.94 -7.67 0.12
CA ASN A 188 16.68 -7.02 -1.16
C ASN A 188 15.61 -5.94 -1.04
N LEU A 189 14.48 -6.23 -0.38
CA LEU A 189 13.41 -5.24 -0.20
C LEU A 189 13.89 -3.99 0.55
N LEU A 190 14.69 -4.15 1.62
CA LEU A 190 15.25 -3.01 2.34
C LEU A 190 16.19 -2.19 1.46
N LYS A 191 17.06 -2.86 0.68
CA LYS A 191 17.96 -2.20 -0.27
C LYS A 191 17.18 -1.44 -1.34
N ASP A 192 16.21 -2.09 -1.99
CA ASP A 192 15.47 -1.49 -3.11
C ASP A 192 14.57 -0.34 -2.62
N LEU A 193 14.04 -0.44 -1.39
CA LEU A 193 13.30 0.64 -0.73
C LEU A 193 14.21 1.83 -0.41
N GLU A 194 15.40 1.59 0.14
CA GLU A 194 16.38 2.64 0.40
C GLU A 194 16.78 3.36 -0.88
N GLU A 195 17.13 2.62 -1.94
CA GLU A 195 17.46 3.20 -3.23
C GLU A 195 16.30 4.03 -3.81
N ALA A 196 15.06 3.55 -3.68
CA ALA A 196 13.90 4.30 -4.14
C ALA A 196 13.66 5.58 -3.33
N LEU A 197 13.85 5.54 -2.01
CA LEU A 197 13.70 6.69 -1.12
C LEU A 197 14.77 7.76 -1.36
N VAL A 198 16.03 7.34 -1.55
CA VAL A 198 17.15 8.24 -1.88
C VAL A 198 16.95 8.91 -3.24
N LYS A 199 16.51 8.15 -4.25
CA LYS A 199 16.26 8.67 -5.61
C LYS A 199 15.04 9.60 -5.70
N SER A 200 14.14 9.56 -4.73
CA SER A 200 12.90 10.35 -4.77
C SER A 200 13.13 11.81 -4.40
N SER A 201 12.76 12.69 -5.34
CA SER A 201 12.70 14.14 -5.17
C SER A 201 11.28 14.66 -4.88
N ALA A 202 10.31 13.76 -4.68
CA ALA A 202 8.93 14.15 -4.44
C ALA A 202 8.79 15.00 -3.17
N ARG A 203 7.86 15.95 -3.23
CA ARG A 203 7.57 16.85 -2.10
C ARG A 203 7.09 16.08 -0.88
N TRP A 204 6.29 15.04 -1.11
CA TRP A 204 5.74 14.15 -0.10
C TRP A 204 6.20 12.72 -0.33
N LYS A 205 6.76 12.08 0.71
CA LYS A 205 7.15 10.66 0.69
C LYS A 205 6.26 9.87 1.63
N ILE A 206 5.45 8.99 1.07
CA ILE A 206 4.43 8.22 1.81
C ILE A 206 4.74 6.74 1.67
N VAL A 207 4.95 6.05 2.78
CA VAL A 207 5.15 4.59 2.79
C VAL A 207 3.84 3.91 3.16
N VAL A 208 3.47 2.86 2.43
CA VAL A 208 2.24 2.08 2.66
C VAL A 208 2.61 0.63 2.95
N GLY A 209 2.17 0.11 4.09
CA GLY A 209 2.34 -1.28 4.48
C GLY A 209 1.06 -1.84 5.10
N HIS A 210 1.11 -3.10 5.56
CA HIS A 210 -0.03 -3.71 6.25
C HIS A 210 0.07 -3.58 7.76
N HIS A 211 1.20 -3.98 8.34
CA HIS A 211 1.38 -4.01 9.79
C HIS A 211 1.72 -2.63 10.35
N ALA A 212 1.29 -2.32 11.57
CA ALA A 212 1.62 -1.07 12.22
C ALA A 212 3.09 -1.01 12.66
N ILE A 213 3.76 0.13 12.45
CA ILE A 213 5.02 0.43 13.16
C ILE A 213 4.70 0.86 14.59
N ARG A 214 3.76 1.81 14.72
CA ARG A 214 3.21 2.28 16.00
C ARG A 214 1.71 2.02 16.04
N SER A 215 1.22 1.47 17.15
CA SER A 215 -0.21 1.26 17.37
C SER A 215 -0.53 1.08 18.84
N ILE A 216 -1.67 1.62 19.27
CA ILE A 216 -2.27 1.31 20.58
C ILE A 216 -3.45 0.33 20.45
N GLY A 217 -3.61 -0.31 19.28
CA GLY A 217 -4.61 -1.36 19.06
C GLY A 217 -4.17 -2.73 19.56
N HIS A 218 -4.98 -3.74 19.24
CA HIS A 218 -4.79 -5.14 19.62
C HIS A 218 -3.39 -5.70 19.33
N HIS A 219 -2.85 -5.45 18.14
CA HIS A 219 -1.54 -5.96 17.75
C HIS A 219 -0.41 -5.11 18.35
N GLY A 220 -0.59 -3.80 18.41
CA GLY A 220 0.40 -2.86 18.93
C GLY A 220 1.61 -2.73 18.00
N ASP A 221 2.70 -2.20 18.56
CA ASP A 221 3.94 -1.93 17.84
C ASP A 221 4.60 -3.20 17.26
N SER A 222 5.04 -3.11 15.99
CA SER A 222 5.82 -4.17 15.35
C SER A 222 7.32 -3.94 15.55
N VAL A 223 7.93 -4.67 16.48
CA VAL A 223 9.34 -4.49 16.86
C VAL A 223 10.30 -4.67 15.68
N GLU A 224 9.99 -5.59 14.76
CA GLU A 224 10.81 -5.81 13.56
C GLU A 224 10.78 -4.62 12.61
N LEU A 225 9.60 -4.00 12.43
CA LEU A 225 9.46 -2.82 11.57
C LEU A 225 10.09 -1.59 12.20
N ILE A 226 9.93 -1.39 13.51
CA ILE A 226 10.62 -0.32 14.24
C ILE A 226 12.12 -0.41 14.01
N LYS A 227 12.69 -1.61 14.19
CA LYS A 227 14.14 -1.82 14.07
C LYS A 227 14.65 -1.63 12.64
N LEU A 228 13.91 -2.09 11.63
CA LEU A 228 14.43 -2.20 10.27
C LEU A 228 13.99 -1.06 9.33
N LEU A 229 12.85 -0.41 9.60
CA LEU A 229 12.27 0.60 8.71
C LEU A 229 12.35 2.01 9.26
N VAL A 230 12.17 2.23 10.57
CA VAL A 230 12.17 3.60 11.13
C VAL A 230 13.49 4.34 10.87
N PRO A 231 14.69 3.74 11.08
CA PRO A 231 15.93 4.42 10.75
C PRO A 231 16.03 4.81 9.27
N LEU A 232 15.52 3.95 8.38
CA LEU A 232 15.51 4.20 6.94
C LEU A 232 14.56 5.36 6.59
N PHE A 233 13.40 5.42 7.23
CA PHE A 233 12.38 6.44 7.01
C PHE A 233 12.87 7.81 7.48
N GLU A 234 13.48 7.87 8.67
CA GLU A 234 14.02 9.10 9.24
C GLU A 234 15.22 9.62 8.42
N ALA A 235 16.14 8.73 8.02
CA ALA A 235 17.28 9.11 7.18
C ALA A 235 16.88 9.68 5.81
N ASN A 236 15.70 9.32 5.31
CA ASN A 236 15.21 9.71 3.98
C ASN A 236 14.04 10.71 4.01
N ASN A 237 13.74 11.29 5.18
CA ASN A 237 12.66 12.27 5.39
C ASN A 237 11.29 11.77 4.90
N VAL A 238 10.95 10.52 5.21
CA VAL A 238 9.59 10.00 4.98
C VAL A 238 8.60 10.78 5.86
N ASP A 239 7.52 11.25 5.27
CA ASP A 239 6.52 12.05 5.97
C ASP A 239 5.54 11.18 6.75
N MET A 240 5.12 10.06 6.13
CA MET A 240 3.97 9.29 6.59
C MET A 240 4.17 7.81 6.33
N TYR A 241 3.80 7.01 7.31
CA TYR A 241 3.59 5.57 7.18
C TYR A 241 2.11 5.26 7.37
N MET A 242 1.48 4.66 6.36
CA MET A 242 0.07 4.28 6.37
C MET A 242 -0.09 2.76 6.44
N ASN A 243 -0.93 2.27 7.36
CA ASN A 243 -1.13 0.84 7.57
C ASN A 243 -2.58 0.44 7.89
N GLY A 244 -2.82 -0.87 7.98
CA GLY A 244 -4.04 -1.49 8.48
C GLY A 244 -3.72 -2.39 9.67
N HIS A 245 -4.12 -3.66 9.59
CA HIS A 245 -3.86 -4.75 10.53
C HIS A 245 -4.59 -4.63 11.87
N ASP A 246 -4.43 -3.50 12.56
CA ASP A 246 -5.28 -3.18 13.69
C ASP A 246 -6.63 -2.66 13.19
N HIS A 247 -7.71 -3.30 13.65
CA HIS A 247 -9.07 -3.01 13.17
C HIS A 247 -9.64 -1.76 13.85
N CYS A 248 -8.99 -0.62 13.59
CA CYS A 248 -9.30 0.70 14.13
C CYS A 248 -8.75 1.81 13.20
N LEU A 249 -9.00 3.08 13.57
CA LEU A 249 -8.40 4.25 12.94
C LEU A 249 -7.50 4.98 13.94
N GLN A 250 -6.29 5.37 13.52
CA GLN A 250 -5.31 6.00 14.41
C GLN A 250 -4.52 7.10 13.71
N HIS A 251 -4.25 8.18 14.44
CA HIS A 251 -3.22 9.16 14.10
C HIS A 251 -2.24 9.23 15.26
N ILE A 252 -1.00 8.81 15.01
CA ILE A 252 0.10 8.85 15.97
C ILE A 252 1.23 9.66 15.36
N SER A 253 1.71 10.68 16.09
CA SER A 253 2.93 11.41 15.73
C SER A 253 4.14 10.71 16.33
N SER A 254 5.24 10.65 15.58
CA SER A 254 6.54 10.34 16.17
C SER A 254 6.92 11.40 17.22
N ILE A 255 7.67 10.99 18.24
CA ILE A 255 8.12 11.88 19.33
C ILE A 255 9.36 12.66 18.90
N ASN A 256 10.23 12.04 18.09
CA ASN A 256 11.57 12.54 17.79
C ASN A 256 11.76 12.93 16.32
N SER A 257 10.73 12.78 15.49
CA SER A 257 10.78 13.06 14.05
C SER A 257 9.44 13.56 13.54
N PRO A 258 9.38 14.22 12.37
CA PRO A 258 8.12 14.66 11.77
C PRO A 258 7.26 13.52 11.20
N LEU A 259 7.76 12.28 11.23
CA LEU A 259 7.07 11.10 10.70
C LEU A 259 5.73 10.85 11.41
N LEU A 260 4.67 10.70 10.62
CA LEU A 260 3.34 10.30 11.10
C LEU A 260 3.09 8.81 10.86
N TYR A 261 2.43 8.16 11.82
CA TYR A 261 1.93 6.80 11.71
C TYR A 261 0.40 6.84 11.67
N LEU A 262 -0.17 6.40 10.55
CA LEU A 262 -1.60 6.54 10.24
C LEU A 262 -2.22 5.16 9.99
N THR A 263 -3.05 4.70 10.91
CA THR A 263 -3.76 3.42 10.76
C THR A 263 -5.14 3.67 10.19
N SER A 264 -5.48 2.96 9.11
CA SER A 264 -6.80 2.91 8.50
C SER A 264 -7.21 1.46 8.26
N GLY A 265 -7.28 0.65 9.31
CA GLY A 265 -7.57 -0.79 9.25
C GLY A 265 -9.01 -1.17 9.58
N ALA A 266 -9.94 -0.22 9.51
CA ALA A 266 -11.33 -0.42 9.95
C ALA A 266 -12.34 -0.50 8.79
N GLY A 267 -11.90 -0.93 7.59
CA GLY A 267 -12.72 -0.95 6.38
C GLY A 267 -13.85 -1.99 6.40
N SER A 268 -13.81 -2.93 7.34
CA SER A 268 -14.91 -3.86 7.59
C SER A 268 -15.05 -4.21 9.06
N LYS A 269 -14.26 -5.11 9.65
CA LYS A 269 -14.37 -5.33 11.12
C LYS A 269 -13.69 -4.19 11.87
N ALA A 270 -14.14 -3.96 13.10
CA ALA A 270 -13.47 -3.09 14.08
C ALA A 270 -13.43 -3.79 15.45
N TRP A 271 -12.40 -3.52 16.26
CA TRP A 271 -12.21 -4.14 17.57
C TRP A 271 -12.55 -3.17 18.70
N ARG A 272 -13.85 -3.02 18.96
CA ARG A 272 -14.36 -2.11 19.98
C ARG A 272 -13.80 -2.45 21.37
N GLY A 273 -13.25 -1.45 22.05
CA GLY A 273 -12.66 -1.56 23.39
C GLY A 273 -11.32 -2.29 23.44
N ASP A 274 -10.74 -2.67 22.29
CA ASP A 274 -9.45 -3.37 22.22
C ASP A 274 -8.30 -2.37 22.07
N VAL A 275 -7.96 -1.74 23.19
CA VAL A 275 -6.95 -0.68 23.29
C VAL A 275 -5.87 -1.12 24.27
N LYS A 276 -4.62 -1.11 23.82
CA LYS A 276 -3.44 -1.25 24.68
C LYS A 276 -3.11 0.07 25.37
N GLU A 277 -2.22 0.02 26.35
CA GLU A 277 -1.80 1.23 27.08
C GLU A 277 -1.34 2.34 26.13
N SER A 278 -1.87 3.54 26.35
CA SER A 278 -1.54 4.73 25.59
C SER A 278 -0.10 5.16 25.88
N HIS A 279 0.71 5.33 24.84
CA HIS A 279 2.04 5.92 24.94
C HIS A 279 2.05 7.31 24.27
N SER A 280 3.10 8.10 24.50
CA SER A 280 3.22 9.46 23.95
C SER A 280 3.11 9.47 22.42
N GLY A 281 2.46 10.51 21.88
CA GLY A 281 2.34 10.74 20.43
C GLY A 281 0.96 10.39 19.84
N VAL A 282 0.10 9.64 20.53
CA VAL A 282 -1.28 9.38 20.07
C VAL A 282 -2.06 10.69 20.01
N LYS A 283 -2.55 11.05 18.81
CA LYS A 283 -3.39 12.24 18.58
C LYS A 283 -4.85 11.88 18.40
N PHE A 284 -5.13 10.69 17.91
CA PHE A 284 -6.49 10.19 17.70
C PHE A 284 -6.51 8.66 17.67
N PHE A 285 -7.59 8.09 18.22
CA PHE A 285 -7.90 6.66 18.16
C PHE A 285 -9.42 6.48 18.06
N TYR A 286 -9.85 5.58 17.17
CA TYR A 286 -11.25 5.21 17.02
C TYR A 286 -11.38 3.71 16.74
N ASP A 287 -12.14 3.02 17.59
CA ASP A 287 -12.37 1.57 17.57
C ASP A 287 -13.62 1.14 16.79
N GLY A 288 -14.19 2.07 16.03
CA GLY A 288 -15.27 1.80 15.07
C GLY A 288 -14.75 1.69 13.64
N GLN A 289 -15.69 1.39 12.73
CA GLN A 289 -15.40 1.14 11.31
C GLN A 289 -15.34 2.45 10.53
N GLY A 290 -14.53 2.48 9.47
CA GLY A 290 -14.31 3.70 8.71
C GLY A 290 -13.15 3.63 7.74
N PHE A 291 -12.76 4.80 7.25
CA PHE A 291 -11.67 4.98 6.28
C PHE A 291 -11.08 6.38 6.40
N MET A 292 -9.97 6.63 5.69
CA MET A 292 -9.30 7.93 5.64
C MET A 292 -9.45 8.56 4.26
N SER A 293 -9.59 9.88 4.19
CA SER A 293 -9.33 10.67 2.98
C SER A 293 -8.06 11.50 3.15
N VAL A 294 -7.38 11.72 2.04
CA VAL A 294 -6.20 12.59 1.98
C VAL A 294 -6.28 13.49 0.76
N GLN A 295 -6.00 14.77 0.95
CA GLN A 295 -5.86 15.76 -0.11
C GLN A 295 -4.47 16.39 -0.01
N ILE A 296 -3.68 16.35 -1.08
CA ILE A 296 -2.29 16.80 -1.10
C ILE A 296 -2.09 17.84 -2.19
N THR A 297 -1.44 18.95 -1.83
CA THR A 297 -0.86 19.95 -2.73
C THR A 297 0.65 19.99 -2.50
N GLU A 298 1.37 20.89 -3.17
CA GLU A 298 2.80 21.11 -2.92
C GLU A 298 3.10 21.60 -1.49
N THR A 299 2.16 22.29 -0.85
CA THR A 299 2.35 22.89 0.47
C THR A 299 1.59 22.18 1.58
N ASP A 300 0.44 21.57 1.28
CA ASP A 300 -0.47 21.09 2.31
C ASP A 300 -0.89 19.64 2.07
N ALA A 301 -0.93 18.86 3.14
CA ALA A 301 -1.58 17.57 3.18
C ALA A 301 -2.71 17.61 4.22
N LYS A 302 -3.96 17.49 3.76
CA LYS A 302 -5.16 17.49 4.60
C LYS A 302 -5.67 16.07 4.77
N PHE A 303 -5.93 15.69 6.01
CA PHE A 303 -6.38 14.36 6.40
C PHE A 303 -7.73 14.43 7.08
N ALA A 304 -8.55 13.42 6.84
CA ALA A 304 -9.77 13.22 7.61
C ALA A 304 -10.07 11.72 7.76
N PHE A 305 -10.50 11.33 8.97
CA PHE A 305 -11.09 10.03 9.22
C PHE A 305 -12.61 10.14 9.22
N TYR A 306 -13.25 9.16 8.60
CA TYR A 306 -14.71 9.04 8.54
C TYR A 306 -15.16 7.74 9.17
N ASN A 307 -16.21 7.79 9.97
CA ASN A 307 -16.86 6.59 10.50
C ASN A 307 -17.77 5.92 9.44
N VAL A 308 -18.36 4.78 9.80
CA VAL A 308 -19.30 4.02 8.95
C VAL A 308 -20.56 4.79 8.54
N SER A 309 -20.97 5.78 9.32
CA SER A 309 -22.10 6.67 9.02
C SER A 309 -21.74 7.76 8.01
N GLY A 310 -20.44 8.01 7.81
CA GLY A 310 -19.89 9.06 6.95
C GLY A 310 -19.56 10.35 7.70
N ASP A 311 -19.61 10.34 9.04
CA ASP A 311 -19.26 11.51 9.84
C ASP A 311 -17.75 11.68 9.87
N GLN A 312 -17.28 12.91 9.69
CA GLN A 312 -15.88 13.27 9.89
C GLN A 312 -15.57 13.30 11.38
N ILE A 313 -14.87 12.27 11.87
CA ILE A 313 -14.61 12.10 13.31
C ILE A 313 -13.26 12.65 13.75
N HIS A 314 -12.36 12.91 12.80
CA HIS A 314 -11.07 13.54 13.04
C HIS A 314 -10.54 14.16 11.76
N HIS A 315 -9.84 15.30 11.85
CA HIS A 315 -9.18 15.93 10.71
C HIS A 315 -8.00 16.78 11.15
N TRP A 316 -7.01 16.91 10.28
CA TRP A 316 -5.83 17.76 10.52
C TRP A 316 -5.15 18.12 9.21
N THR A 317 -4.29 19.13 9.24
CA THR A 317 -3.46 19.55 8.10
C THR A 317 -2.00 19.52 8.50
N VAL A 318 -1.15 19.04 7.60
CA VAL A 318 0.31 19.19 7.68
C VAL A 318 0.72 20.17 6.59
N THR A 319 1.40 21.24 6.96
CA THR A 319 1.89 22.25 6.02
C THR A 319 3.41 22.18 5.93
N LYS A 320 3.94 22.21 4.71
CA LYS A 320 5.35 22.37 4.42
C LYS A 320 5.60 23.74 3.77
N PRO A 321 6.70 24.44 4.11
CA PRO A 321 7.01 25.74 3.53
C PRO A 321 7.25 25.63 2.02
N ILE A 322 6.97 26.69 1.28
CA ILE A 322 7.31 26.77 -0.15
C ILE A 322 8.84 26.74 -0.26
N MET A 323 9.38 25.88 -1.13
CA MET A 323 10.81 25.93 -1.44
C MET A 323 11.05 27.14 -2.33
N HIS A 324 11.69 28.18 -1.80
CA HIS A 324 12.26 29.23 -2.64
C HIS A 324 13.42 28.62 -3.41
N THR A 325 13.27 28.48 -4.73
CA THR A 325 14.42 28.29 -5.61
C THR A 325 15.26 29.55 -5.51
N VAL A 326 16.43 29.44 -4.88
CA VAL A 326 17.45 30.48 -5.03
C VAL A 326 17.89 30.40 -6.49
N ALA A 327 17.59 31.47 -7.23
CA ALA A 327 17.78 31.57 -8.68
C ALA A 327 19.24 31.36 -9.11
#